data_AF-A0A9D7SGG8-F1
#
_entry.id   AF-A0A9D7SGG8-F1
#
_cell.length_a   1.000
_cell.length_b   1.000
_cell.length_c   1.000
_cell.angle_alpha   90.00
_cell.angle_beta   90.00
_cell.angle_gamma   90.00
#
_symmetry.space_group_name_H-M   'P 1'
#
loop_
_entity.id
_entity.type
_entity.pdbx_description
1 polymer ?
#
loop_
_entity_poly.entity_id
_entity_poly.type
_entity_poly.pdbx_seq_one_letter_code
_entity_poly.pdbx_strand_id
1 'polypeptide(L)'
;MREIPMSPACHAALAAIETDPLDPGLDAEAHMKLCTACSEARVAYLAQEEAPLALAPAGYFERLPGRIQGKLPARSRPIHTQRFFWGTAAALLLAVGATAFWVGRANRTPLVEANLSRPAVELQDDDLTDTPFQDGEDALSQLTALSQEDAEAVIRALSRRPKPSPSEK
;
A
#
# COMPACT_ATOMS: atom_id res chain seq x y z
N MET A 1 10.48 6.78 32.57
CA MET A 1 10.49 7.45 31.24
C MET A 1 11.93 7.85 30.99
N ARG A 2 12.58 7.32 29.94
CA ARG A 2 13.95 7.72 29.58
C ARG A 2 13.84 9.00 28.76
N GLU A 3 14.44 10.08 29.25
CA GLU A 3 14.60 11.30 28.48
C GLU A 3 15.65 11.02 27.40
N ILE A 4 15.23 11.01 26.14
CA ILE A 4 16.17 10.92 25.02
C ILE A 4 16.75 12.33 24.85
N PRO A 5 18.08 12.51 24.99
CA PRO A 5 18.68 13.81 24.80
C PRO A 5 18.47 14.25 23.35
N MET A 6 17.75 15.35 23.19
CA MET A 6 17.45 15.91 21.87
C MET A 6 18.72 16.55 21.28
N SER A 7 18.95 16.34 19.99
CA SER A 7 20.11 16.91 19.32
C SER A 7 20.01 18.45 19.29
N PRO A 8 21.14 19.19 19.32
CA PRO A 8 21.12 20.64 19.25
C PRO A 8 20.50 21.17 17.94
N ALA A 9 20.62 20.40 16.84
CA ALA A 9 20.00 20.73 15.57
C ALA A 9 18.46 20.63 15.61
N CYS A 10 17.93 19.61 16.30
CA CYS A 10 16.49 19.47 16.51
C CYS A 10 15.95 20.60 17.39
N HIS A 11 16.69 21.00 18.43
CA HIS A 11 16.32 22.14 19.27
C HIS A 11 16.24 23.45 18.47
N ALA A 12 17.24 23.72 17.63
CA ALA A 12 17.23 24.92 16.79
C ALA A 12 16.08 24.92 15.78
N ALA A 13 15.79 23.77 15.17
CA ALA A 13 14.68 23.64 14.22
C ALA A 13 13.32 23.82 14.90
N LEU A 14 13.11 23.24 16.09
CA LEU A 14 11.87 23.41 16.86
C LEU A 14 11.68 24.86 17.32
N ALA A 15 12.73 25.52 17.79
CA ALA A 15 12.66 26.93 18.17
C ALA A 15 12.27 27.81 16.98
N ALA A 16 12.77 27.51 15.77
CA ALA A 16 12.39 28.24 14.56
C ALA A 16 10.92 28.01 14.19
N ILE A 17 10.43 26.76 14.29
CA ILE A 17 9.01 26.41 14.07
C ILE A 17 8.10 27.13 15.06
N GLU A 18 8.50 27.23 16.33
CA GLU A 18 7.73 27.96 17.36
C GLU A 18 7.65 29.47 17.08
N THR A 19 8.70 30.06 16.49
CA THR A 19 8.71 31.49 16.17
C THR A 19 7.88 31.85 14.94
N ASP A 20 7.98 31.06 13.86
CA ASP A 20 7.17 31.20 12.67
C ASP A 20 7.02 29.83 11.98
N PRO A 21 5.88 29.14 12.16
CA PRO A 21 5.68 27.81 11.59
C PRO A 21 5.48 27.84 10.06
N LEU A 22 5.13 29.00 9.49
CA LEU A 22 4.94 29.15 8.05
C LEU A 22 6.27 29.39 7.33
N ASP A 23 7.20 30.12 7.95
CA ASP A 23 8.55 30.34 7.44
C ASP A 23 9.63 30.16 8.53
N PRO A 24 10.00 28.91 8.88
CA PRO A 24 11.00 28.64 9.90
C PRO A 24 12.45 28.89 9.42
N GLY A 25 12.64 29.36 8.18
CA GLY A 25 13.94 29.65 7.60
C GLY A 25 14.68 28.43 7.01
N LEU A 26 15.68 28.73 6.18
CA LEU A 26 16.36 27.76 5.32
C LEU A 26 17.04 26.61 6.08
N ASP A 27 17.66 26.90 7.23
CA ASP A 27 18.40 25.92 8.02
C ASP A 27 17.46 24.91 8.70
N ALA A 28 16.34 25.38 9.24
CA ALA A 28 15.30 24.52 9.82
C ALA A 28 14.61 23.68 8.75
N GLU A 29 14.35 24.24 7.58
CA GLU A 29 13.80 23.50 6.44
C GLU A 29 14.72 22.40 5.93
N ALA A 30 16.02 22.68 5.84
CA ALA A 30 17.01 21.67 5.48
C ALA A 30 17.04 20.53 6.51
N HIS A 31 16.95 20.84 7.80
CA HIS A 31 16.89 19.83 8.86
C HIS A 31 15.60 18.99 8.80
N MET A 32 14.44 19.61 8.62
CA MET A 32 13.15 18.90 8.55
C MET A 32 13.05 17.91 7.39
N LYS A 33 13.78 18.15 6.29
CA LYS A 33 13.87 17.18 5.18
C LYS A 33 14.58 15.87 5.59
N LEU A 34 15.40 15.92 6.65
CA LEU A 34 16.18 14.80 7.15
C LEU A 34 15.57 14.21 8.43
N CYS A 35 14.91 15.03 9.26
CA CYS A 35 14.33 14.62 10.53
C CYS A 35 12.80 14.65 10.47
N THR A 36 12.20 13.45 10.40
CA THR A 36 10.73 13.29 10.35
C THR A 36 10.04 13.87 11.59
N ALA A 37 10.61 13.67 12.78
CA ALA A 37 10.04 14.19 14.03
C ALA A 37 9.89 15.73 14.01
N CYS A 38 10.86 16.47 13.46
CA CYS A 38 10.75 17.93 13.35
C CYS A 38 9.71 18.34 12.29
N SER A 39 9.60 17.58 11.19
CA SER A 39 8.58 17.83 10.18
C SER A 39 7.16 17.58 10.69
N GLU A 40 6.98 16.53 11.50
CA GLU A 40 5.72 16.20 12.16
C GLU A 40 5.35 17.24 13.21
N ALA A 41 6.34 17.72 13.99
CA ALA A 41 6.13 18.80 14.94
C ALA A 41 5.62 20.08 14.26
N ARG A 42 6.16 20.44 13.09
CA ARG A 42 5.66 21.57 12.28
C ARG A 42 4.21 21.36 11.85
N VAL A 43 3.88 20.18 11.33
CA VAL A 43 2.50 19.85 10.94
C VAL A 43 1.56 19.89 12.14
N ALA A 44 1.98 19.34 13.28
CA ALA A 44 1.20 19.38 14.51
C ALA A 44 0.97 20.82 14.98
N TYR A 45 1.98 21.68 14.92
CA TYR A 45 1.87 23.10 15.27
C TYR A 45 0.90 23.84 14.33
N LEU A 46 0.99 23.60 13.02
CA LEU A 46 0.06 24.16 12.04
C LEU A 46 -1.36 23.60 12.17
N ALA A 47 -1.50 22.35 12.60
CA ALA A 47 -2.79 21.69 12.80
C ALA A 47 -3.46 22.09 14.12
N GLN A 48 -2.71 22.67 15.08
CA GLN A 48 -3.23 23.26 16.31
C GLN A 48 -3.93 24.60 16.03
N GLU A 49 -4.70 24.72 14.94
CA GLU A 49 -5.56 25.87 14.67
C GLU A 49 -6.53 26.09 15.85
N GLU A 50 -6.11 26.84 16.86
CA GLU A 50 -7.01 27.54 17.78
C GLU A 50 -7.58 28.74 17.02
N ALA A 51 -8.38 28.44 16.00
CA ALA A 51 -9.29 29.41 15.44
C ALA A 51 -10.54 29.40 16.34
N PRO A 52 -10.86 30.49 17.07
CA PRO A 52 -12.26 30.75 17.41
C PRO A 52 -12.98 30.92 16.08
N LEU A 53 -13.52 29.83 15.55
CA LEU A 53 -14.13 29.76 14.23
C LEU A 53 -15.21 30.86 14.14
N ALA A 54 -14.87 31.95 13.45
CA ALA A 54 -15.88 32.80 12.86
C ALA A 54 -16.62 31.90 11.88
N LEU A 55 -17.78 31.39 12.31
CA LEU A 55 -18.66 30.55 11.51
C LEU A 55 -18.72 31.16 10.12
N ALA A 56 -18.21 30.44 9.13
CA ALA A 56 -18.25 30.90 7.76
C ALA A 56 -19.70 31.33 7.47
N PRO A 57 -19.93 32.51 6.86
CA PRO A 57 -21.28 32.97 6.59
C PRO A 57 -22.07 31.87 5.87
N ALA A 58 -23.31 31.63 6.29
CA ALA A 58 -24.16 30.62 5.67
C ALA A 58 -24.15 30.79 4.13
N GLY A 59 -23.90 29.72 3.39
CA GLY A 59 -23.79 29.79 1.93
C GLY A 59 -22.36 29.95 1.39
N TYR A 60 -21.34 30.13 2.24
CA TYR A 60 -19.95 30.30 1.78
C TYR A 60 -19.41 29.03 1.09
N PHE A 61 -19.66 27.86 1.67
CA PHE A 61 -19.19 26.58 1.13
C PHE A 61 -19.93 26.18 -0.16
N GLU A 62 -21.19 26.59 -0.32
CA GLU A 62 -22.00 26.39 -1.52
C GLU A 62 -21.47 27.21 -2.71
N ARG A 63 -20.89 28.39 -2.43
CA ARG A 63 -20.30 29.27 -3.45
C ARG A 63 -18.82 28.97 -3.73
N LEU A 64 -18.16 28.25 -2.83
CA LEU A 64 -16.76 27.86 -2.93
C LEU A 64 -16.41 27.04 -4.20
N PRO A 65 -17.16 25.99 -4.57
CA PRO A 65 -16.82 25.18 -5.74
C PRO A 65 -16.83 25.98 -7.04
N GLY A 66 -17.78 26.91 -7.21
CA GLY A 66 -17.81 27.79 -8.39
C GLY A 66 -16.61 28.75 -8.45
N ARG A 67 -16.15 29.25 -7.29
CA ARG A 67 -14.98 30.13 -7.20
C ARG A 67 -13.67 29.37 -7.44
N ILE A 68 -13.56 28.14 -6.96
CA ILE A 68 -12.36 27.30 -7.14
C ILE A 68 -12.26 26.85 -8.61
N GLN A 69 -13.37 26.41 -9.22
CA GLN A 69 -13.39 25.99 -10.62
C GLN A 69 -13.00 27.13 -11.58
N GLY A 70 -13.38 28.38 -11.27
CA GLY A 70 -12.97 29.54 -12.08
C GLY A 70 -11.51 29.99 -11.88
N LYS A 71 -10.84 29.56 -10.82
CA LYS A 71 -9.47 29.96 -10.47
C LYS A 71 -8.41 28.89 -10.74
N LEU A 72 -8.82 27.64 -10.93
CA LEU A 72 -7.90 26.59 -11.31
C LEU A 72 -7.44 26.83 -12.76
N PRO A 73 -6.13 26.94 -13.03
CA PRO A 73 -5.67 26.95 -14.41
C PRO A 73 -6.15 25.66 -15.06
N ALA A 74 -6.88 25.77 -16.17
CA ALA A 74 -7.37 24.63 -16.93
C ALA A 74 -6.17 23.81 -17.40
N ARG A 75 -5.76 22.84 -16.58
CA ARG A 75 -4.65 21.95 -16.90
C ARG A 75 -5.21 20.89 -17.84
N SER A 76 -5.46 21.29 -19.09
CA SER A 76 -5.78 20.38 -20.18
C SER A 76 -4.51 19.63 -20.61
N ARG A 77 -3.99 18.76 -19.73
CA ARG A 77 -3.05 17.74 -20.18
C ARG A 77 -3.88 16.62 -20.82
N PRO A 78 -3.64 16.28 -22.09
CA PRO A 78 -4.41 15.22 -22.73
C PRO A 78 -4.10 13.89 -22.04
N ILE A 79 -5.08 13.36 -21.31
CA ILE A 79 -5.05 12.03 -20.66
C ILE A 79 -4.74 10.91 -21.68
N HIS A 80 -4.93 11.18 -22.97
CA HIS A 80 -4.71 10.22 -24.05
C HIS A 80 -3.27 9.72 -24.19
N THR A 81 -2.26 10.53 -23.89
CA THR A 81 -0.85 10.09 -24.05
C THR A 81 -0.47 9.05 -23.01
N GLN A 82 -0.99 9.14 -21.79
CA GLN A 82 -0.71 8.18 -20.72
C GLN A 82 -1.22 6.77 -21.05
N ARG A 83 -2.36 6.65 -21.75
CA ARG A 83 -2.94 5.34 -22.12
C ARG A 83 -2.07 4.53 -23.09
N PHE A 84 -1.37 5.19 -24.00
CA PHE A 84 -0.48 4.51 -24.96
C PHE A 84 0.78 3.96 -24.27
N PHE A 85 1.35 4.68 -23.30
CA PHE A 85 2.52 4.20 -22.55
C PHE A 85 2.25 2.88 -21.81
N TRP A 86 1.10 2.74 -21.17
CA TRP A 86 0.72 1.48 -20.51
C TRP A 86 0.54 0.32 -21.50
N GLY A 87 -0.05 0.59 -22.67
CA GLY A 87 -0.17 -0.42 -23.73
C GLY A 87 1.17 -0.95 -24.22
N THR A 88 2.16 -0.06 -24.39
CA THR A 88 3.52 -0.47 -24.82
C THR A 88 4.24 -1.31 -23.76
N ALA A 89 4.10 -0.97 -22.47
CA ALA A 89 4.73 -1.72 -21.39
C ALA A 89 4.17 -3.15 -21.28
N ALA A 90 2.83 -3.29 -21.38
CA ALA A 90 2.18 -4.61 -21.34
C ALA A 90 2.60 -5.49 -22.54
N ALA A 91 2.72 -4.92 -23.74
CA ALA A 91 3.15 -5.64 -24.93
C ALA A 91 4.60 -6.16 -24.80
N LEU A 92 5.50 -5.36 -24.23
CA LEU A 92 6.89 -5.78 -24.00
C LEU A 92 6.99 -6.93 -23.00
N LEU A 93 6.24 -6.88 -21.90
CA LEU A 93 6.22 -7.97 -20.90
C LEU A 93 5.70 -9.27 -21.50
N LEU A 94 4.63 -9.21 -22.30
CA LEU A 94 4.11 -10.40 -22.99
C LEU A 94 5.10 -10.95 -24.03
N ALA A 95 5.80 -10.09 -24.77
CA ALA A 95 6.80 -10.51 -25.74
C ALA A 95 7.98 -11.23 -25.05
N VAL A 96 8.51 -10.66 -23.96
CA VAL A 96 9.59 -11.28 -23.18
C VAL A 96 9.14 -12.61 -22.58
N GLY A 97 7.95 -12.67 -21.96
CA GLY A 97 7.40 -13.91 -21.41
C GLY A 97 7.16 -14.99 -22.47
N ALA A 98 6.63 -14.63 -23.63
CA ALA A 98 6.40 -15.56 -24.74
C ALA A 98 7.72 -16.11 -25.29
N THR A 99 8.75 -15.28 -25.46
CA THR A 99 10.07 -15.76 -25.92
C THR A 99 10.71 -16.72 -24.93
N ALA A 100 10.66 -16.42 -23.62
CA ALA A 100 11.16 -17.33 -22.58
C ALA A 100 10.41 -18.67 -22.57
N PHE A 101 9.09 -18.64 -22.73
CA PHE A 101 8.26 -19.84 -22.81
C PHE A 101 8.62 -20.72 -24.02
N TRP A 102 8.78 -20.13 -25.20
CA TRP A 102 9.12 -20.87 -26.41
C TRP A 102 10.54 -21.45 -26.37
N VAL A 103 11.52 -20.69 -25.87
CA VAL A 103 12.89 -21.18 -25.69
C VAL A 103 12.94 -22.31 -24.65
N GLY A 104 12.24 -22.16 -23.53
CA GLY A 104 12.14 -23.21 -22.51
C GLY A 104 11.50 -24.49 -23.03
N ARG A 105 10.55 -24.39 -23.98
CA ARG A 105 9.92 -25.55 -24.61
C ARG A 105 10.83 -26.22 -25.66
N ALA A 106 11.59 -25.43 -26.41
CA ALA A 106 12.55 -25.94 -27.40
C ALA A 106 13.72 -26.71 -26.73
N ASN A 107 14.09 -26.34 -25.50
CA ASN A 107 15.14 -27.00 -24.72
C ASN A 107 14.65 -28.16 -23.84
N ARG A 108 13.38 -28.59 -23.96
CA ARG A 108 12.94 -29.83 -23.28
C ARG A 108 13.48 -31.04 -24.05
N THR A 109 14.57 -31.60 -23.54
CA THR A 109 14.98 -32.97 -23.88
C THR A 109 13.85 -33.94 -23.51
N PRO A 110 13.58 -34.99 -24.30
CA PRO A 110 12.51 -35.94 -23.99
C PRO A 110 12.74 -36.55 -22.61
N LEU A 111 11.67 -36.66 -21.81
CA LEU A 111 11.69 -37.22 -20.47
C LEU A 111 12.37 -38.59 -20.49
N VAL A 112 13.56 -38.67 -19.91
CA VAL A 112 14.08 -39.92 -19.37
C VAL A 112 13.29 -40.18 -18.09
N GLU A 113 12.55 -41.28 -18.04
CA GLU A 113 11.94 -41.81 -16.81
C GLU A 113 13.05 -42.10 -15.78
N ALA A 114 13.39 -41.09 -14.99
CA ALA A 114 14.21 -41.26 -13.81
C ALA A 114 13.30 -41.77 -12.68
N ASN A 115 13.24 -43.10 -12.54
CA ASN A 115 12.89 -43.74 -11.27
C ASN A 115 13.84 -43.18 -10.19
N LEU A 116 13.34 -42.26 -9.36
CA LEU A 116 14.04 -41.81 -8.17
C LEU A 116 13.19 -42.11 -6.95
N SER A 117 13.66 -43.09 -6.19
CA SER A 117 13.19 -43.43 -4.86
C SER A 117 13.21 -42.20 -3.97
N ARG A 118 12.07 -41.87 -3.39
CA ARG A 118 11.87 -40.82 -2.38
C ARG A 118 12.60 -41.19 -1.10
N PRO A 119 13.59 -40.43 -0.61
CA PRO A 119 13.89 -40.44 0.82
C PRO A 119 12.95 -39.45 1.50
N ALA A 120 12.28 -39.91 2.55
CA ALA A 120 11.59 -39.04 3.49
C ALA A 120 12.64 -38.17 4.17
N VAL A 121 12.56 -36.85 3.94
CA VAL A 121 13.26 -35.88 4.78
C VAL A 121 12.20 -35.25 5.65
N GLU A 122 12.18 -35.70 6.90
CA GLU A 122 11.65 -34.94 8.03
C GLU A 122 12.20 -33.52 7.96
N LEU A 123 11.31 -32.54 7.87
CA LEU A 123 11.63 -31.18 8.28
C LEU A 123 10.92 -30.98 9.60
N GLN A 124 11.72 -31.09 10.65
CA GLN A 124 11.44 -30.64 12.00
C GLN A 124 10.84 -29.24 11.96
N ASP A 125 9.61 -29.15 12.45
CA ASP A 125 9.10 -28.01 13.18
C ASP A 125 10.08 -27.69 14.32
N ASP A 126 10.69 -26.50 14.30
CA ASP A 126 11.08 -25.81 15.53
C ASP A 126 11.22 -24.30 15.25
N ASP A 127 10.17 -23.61 15.66
CA ASP A 127 10.20 -22.37 16.45
C ASP A 127 10.62 -21.06 15.76
N LEU A 128 9.62 -20.22 15.42
CA LEU A 128 9.57 -18.85 15.93
C LEU A 128 8.23 -18.16 15.56
N THR A 129 7.41 -18.03 16.60
CA THR A 129 6.57 -16.86 16.95
C THR A 129 5.22 -16.64 16.23
N ASP A 130 4.17 -16.93 17.00
CA ASP A 130 2.88 -16.25 17.07
C ASP A 130 2.82 -14.85 16.44
N THR A 131 2.15 -14.73 15.29
CA THR A 131 1.42 -13.51 14.92
C THR A 131 -0.06 -13.87 14.69
N PRO A 132 -1.01 -13.30 15.44
CA PRO A 132 -2.42 -13.71 15.42
C PRO A 132 -3.23 -13.13 14.25
N PHE A 133 -2.57 -12.75 13.16
CA PHE A 133 -3.21 -12.28 11.93
C PHE A 133 -2.64 -13.11 10.78
N GLN A 134 -3.32 -14.22 10.47
CA GLN A 134 -3.16 -14.89 9.18
C GLN A 134 -3.84 -14.01 8.14
N ASP A 135 -3.02 -13.40 7.30
CA ASP A 135 -3.48 -12.64 6.14
C ASP A 135 -4.20 -13.59 5.17
N GLY A 136 -5.36 -13.16 4.65
CA GLY A 136 -6.24 -13.99 3.81
C GLY A 136 -5.61 -14.45 2.49
N GLU A 137 -4.44 -13.93 2.14
CA GLU A 137 -3.62 -14.34 1.01
C GLU A 137 -3.05 -15.77 1.11
N ASP A 138 -2.83 -16.32 2.30
CA ASP A 138 -2.36 -17.71 2.46
C ASP A 138 -3.48 -18.73 2.21
N ALA A 139 -4.73 -18.39 2.56
CA ALA A 139 -5.89 -19.24 2.28
C ALA A 139 -6.16 -19.37 0.78
N LEU A 140 -5.93 -18.31 0.01
CA LEU A 140 -6.04 -18.34 -1.45
C LEU A 140 -4.89 -19.13 -2.08
N SER A 141 -3.70 -19.04 -1.50
CA SER A 141 -2.53 -19.81 -1.95
C SER A 141 -2.72 -21.32 -1.74
N GLN A 142 -3.37 -21.73 -0.65
CA GLN A 142 -3.76 -23.13 -0.44
C GLN A 142 -4.86 -23.59 -1.41
N LEU A 143 -5.83 -22.74 -1.74
CA LEU A 143 -6.87 -23.08 -2.73
C LEU A 143 -6.31 -23.28 -4.14
N THR A 144 -5.20 -22.59 -4.47
CA THR A 144 -4.53 -22.71 -5.77
C THR A 144 -3.72 -24.01 -5.89
N ALA A 145 -3.38 -24.65 -4.76
CA ALA A 145 -2.71 -25.94 -4.70
C ALA A 145 -3.67 -27.14 -4.63
N LEU A 146 -4.98 -26.91 -4.54
CA LEU A 146 -5.98 -27.98 -4.52
C LEU A 146 -6.14 -28.59 -5.92
N SER A 147 -6.21 -29.92 -5.96
CA SER A 147 -6.62 -30.63 -7.17
C SER A 147 -8.06 -30.23 -7.54
N GLN A 148 -8.40 -30.29 -8.83
CA GLN A 148 -9.72 -29.85 -9.33
C GLN A 148 -10.88 -30.60 -8.64
N GLU A 149 -10.63 -31.83 -8.21
CA GLU A 149 -11.56 -32.71 -7.49
C GLU A 149 -11.86 -32.19 -6.07
N ASP A 150 -10.83 -31.73 -5.35
CA ASP A 150 -10.95 -31.27 -3.97
C ASP A 150 -11.65 -29.90 -3.91
N ALA A 151 -11.39 -29.03 -4.89
CA ALA A 151 -12.07 -27.74 -5.00
C ALA A 151 -13.60 -27.90 -5.18
N GLU A 152 -14.04 -28.87 -5.99
CA GLU A 152 -15.46 -29.16 -6.17
C GLU A 152 -16.12 -29.74 -4.91
N ALA A 153 -15.38 -30.54 -4.14
CA ALA A 153 -15.85 -31.08 -2.87
C ALA A 153 -16.08 -29.96 -1.83
N VAL A 154 -15.18 -28.97 -1.77
CA VAL A 154 -15.30 -27.82 -0.87
C VAL A 154 -16.49 -26.92 -1.25
N ILE A 155 -16.68 -26.64 -2.54
CA ILE A 155 -17.83 -25.85 -3.02
C ILE A 155 -19.16 -26.57 -2.71
N ARG A 156 -19.19 -27.89 -2.86
CA ARG A 156 -20.35 -28.72 -2.49
C ARG A 156 -20.61 -28.73 -0.98
N ALA A 157 -19.56 -28.68 -0.16
CA ALA A 157 -19.71 -28.59 1.29
C ALA A 157 -20.24 -27.20 1.72
N LEU A 158 -19.77 -26.12 1.12
CA LEU A 158 -20.21 -24.75 1.43
C LEU A 158 -21.66 -24.49 1.02
N SER A 159 -22.09 -25.03 -0.13
CA SER A 159 -23.48 -24.92 -0.60
C SER A 159 -24.50 -25.69 0.26
N ARG A 160 -24.04 -26.62 1.11
CA ARG A 160 -24.88 -27.32 2.10
C ARG A 160 -25.01 -26.59 3.43
N ARG A 161 -24.27 -25.50 3.65
CA ARG A 161 -24.33 -24.75 4.91
C ARG A 161 -25.64 -23.94 4.95
N PRO A 162 -26.56 -24.19 5.90
CA PRO A 162 -27.83 -23.49 5.93
C PRO A 162 -27.62 -22.02 6.33
N LYS A 163 -28.38 -21.15 5.67
CA LYS A 163 -28.37 -19.69 5.81
C LYS A 163 -28.66 -19.29 7.27
N PRO A 164 -27.87 -18.41 7.92
CA PRO A 164 -28.19 -17.93 9.26
C PRO A 164 -29.49 -17.12 9.24
N SER A 165 -30.41 -17.44 10.14
CA SER A 165 -31.70 -16.77 10.33
C SER A 165 -31.51 -15.33 10.83
N PRO A 166 -32.37 -14.37 10.42
CA PRO A 166 -32.21 -12.98 10.78
C PRO A 166 -32.70 -12.67 12.21
N SER A 167 -31.86 -11.92 12.92
CA SER A 167 -32.10 -11.03 14.07
C SER A 167 -32.96 -11.53 15.25
N GLU A 168 -32.36 -11.53 16.44
CA GLU A 168 -33.11 -11.26 17.66
C GLU A 168 -32.38 -10.20 18.51
N LYS A 169 -33.09 -9.07 18.67
CA LYS A 169 -32.96 -7.93 19.60
C LYS A 169 -32.01 -6.79 19.25
#